data_AF-A0A382UAX9-F1
#
_entry.id   AF-A0A382UAX9-F1
#
_cell.length_a   1.000
_cell.length_b   1.000
_cell.length_c   1.000
_cell.angle_alpha   90.00
_cell.angle_beta   90.00
_cell.angle_gamma   90.00
#
_symmetry.space_group_name_H-M   'P 1'
#
loop_
_entity.id
_entity.type
_entity.pdbx_description
1 polymer ?
#
loop_
_entity_poly.entity_id
_entity_poly.type
_entity_poly.pdbx_seq_one_letter_code
_entity_poly.pdbx_strand_id
1 'polypeptide(L)'
;MRKLTLVSFLVLAGAGAATLLTEPDMASDVPVIYWSTDPNPARIKQVDQFHEWLVENGHTTMDGRPNVELRLETVAADRKGIIQGVSGVAADIMDCNIPWYQSIGILADVTEEAERDGFGTDSTYDALEPLLTVDGRQYGFPCNVYVMGLWVNVDTFTKL
;
A
#
# COMPACT_ATOMS: atom_id res chain seq x y z
N MET A 1 -18.34 -42.73 -12.50
CA MET A 1 -18.71 -41.30 -12.40
C MET A 1 -19.03 -40.88 -10.96
N ARG A 2 -20.04 -41.43 -10.29
CA ARG A 2 -20.43 -41.03 -8.91
C ARG A 2 -19.30 -41.07 -7.87
N LYS A 3 -18.47 -42.12 -7.87
CA LYS A 3 -17.31 -42.23 -6.96
C LYS A 3 -16.23 -41.17 -7.25
N LEU A 4 -16.01 -40.87 -8.52
CA LEU A 4 -15.03 -39.86 -8.95
C LEU A 4 -15.48 -38.47 -8.51
N THR A 5 -16.76 -38.14 -8.71
CA THR A 5 -17.36 -36.89 -8.24
C THR A 5 -17.27 -36.74 -6.73
N LEU A 6 -17.50 -37.81 -5.96
CA LEU A 6 -17.44 -37.78 -4.50
C LEU A 6 -16.00 -37.58 -4.00
N VAL A 7 -15.03 -38.25 -4.63
CA VAL A 7 -13.60 -38.06 -4.32
C VAL A 7 -13.16 -36.65 -4.67
N SER A 8 -13.51 -36.13 -5.85
CA SER A 8 -13.21 -34.76 -6.26
C SER A 8 -13.82 -33.74 -5.30
N PHE A 9 -15.07 -33.93 -4.88
CA PHE A 9 -15.71 -33.07 -3.88
C PHE A 9 -14.96 -33.08 -2.55
N LEU A 10 -14.60 -34.26 -2.03
CA LEU A 10 -13.87 -34.36 -0.76
C LEU A 10 -12.47 -33.73 -0.84
N VAL A 11 -11.78 -33.87 -1.98
CA VAL A 11 -10.49 -33.21 -2.20
C VAL A 11 -10.66 -31.69 -2.24
N LEU A 12 -11.65 -31.18 -2.98
CA LEU A 12 -11.90 -29.73 -3.07
C LEU A 12 -12.38 -29.15 -1.73
N ALA A 13 -13.22 -29.87 -1.00
CA ALA A 13 -13.67 -29.47 0.34
C ALA A 13 -12.50 -29.47 1.34
N GLY A 14 -11.63 -30.48 1.29
CA GLY A 14 -10.41 -30.54 2.09
C GLY A 14 -9.44 -29.42 1.76
N ALA A 15 -9.25 -29.11 0.46
CA ALA A 15 -8.43 -27.99 0.01
C ALA A 15 -9.04 -26.65 0.44
N GLY A 16 -10.35 -26.45 0.29
CA GLY A 16 -11.03 -25.23 0.74
C GLY A 16 -10.94 -25.03 2.25
N ALA A 17 -11.11 -26.09 3.04
CA ALA A 17 -10.91 -26.05 4.49
C ALA A 17 -9.45 -25.74 4.85
N ALA A 18 -8.49 -26.34 4.15
CA ALA A 18 -7.08 -26.03 4.35
C ALA A 18 -6.78 -24.56 4.04
N THR A 19 -7.25 -24.04 2.90
CA THR A 19 -7.10 -22.63 2.52
C THR A 19 -7.63 -21.70 3.59
N LEU A 20 -8.88 -21.91 4.07
CA LEU A 20 -9.48 -21.12 5.14
C LEU A 20 -8.65 -21.16 6.42
N LEU A 21 -8.15 -22.33 6.81
CA LEU A 21 -7.34 -22.49 8.03
C LEU A 21 -5.93 -21.89 7.91
N THR A 22 -5.45 -21.61 6.69
CA THR A 22 -4.12 -21.05 6.43
C THR A 22 -4.16 -19.63 5.88
N GLU A 23 -5.33 -18.98 5.88
CA GLU A 23 -5.49 -17.65 5.32
C GLU A 23 -4.66 -16.62 6.12
N PRO A 24 -3.78 -15.83 5.48
CA PRO A 24 -2.85 -14.94 6.18
C PRO A 24 -3.53 -13.86 7.04
N ASP A 25 -4.75 -13.47 6.67
CA ASP A 25 -5.57 -12.50 7.42
C ASP A 25 -6.11 -13.11 8.72
N MET A 26 -6.26 -14.43 8.79
CA MET A 26 -6.59 -15.13 10.03
C MET A 26 -5.36 -15.35 10.94
N ALA A 27 -4.15 -15.07 10.46
CA ALA A 27 -2.93 -15.31 11.23
C ALA A 27 -2.57 -14.15 12.18
N SER A 28 -3.09 -12.94 11.93
CA SER A 28 -2.85 -11.80 12.83
C SER A 28 -3.97 -11.66 13.85
N ASP A 29 -3.61 -11.38 15.10
CA ASP A 29 -4.55 -11.08 16.18
C ASP A 29 -4.90 -9.59 16.28
N VAL A 30 -4.31 -8.77 15.40
CA VAL A 30 -4.54 -7.34 15.25
C VAL A 30 -4.99 -7.00 13.83
N PRO A 31 -5.65 -5.85 13.60
CA PRO A 31 -5.96 -5.40 12.25
C PRO A 31 -4.70 -5.30 11.38
N VAL A 32 -4.78 -5.81 10.16
CA VAL A 32 -3.70 -5.76 9.17
C VAL A 32 -4.03 -4.70 8.13
N ILE A 33 -3.09 -3.81 7.87
CA ILE A 33 -3.12 -2.81 6.80
C ILE A 33 -2.17 -3.29 5.70
N TYR A 34 -2.66 -3.37 4.47
CA TYR A 34 -1.84 -3.68 3.31
C TYR A 34 -1.37 -2.41 2.59
N TRP A 35 -0.07 -2.35 2.30
CA TRP A 35 0.54 -1.30 1.49
C TRP A 35 1.07 -1.88 0.18
N SER A 36 0.44 -1.49 -0.93
CA SER A 36 0.89 -1.81 -2.27
C SER A 36 1.94 -0.82 -2.75
N THR A 37 3.16 -1.31 -2.98
CA THR A 37 4.33 -0.50 -3.34
C THR A 37 5.34 -1.30 -4.17
N ASP A 38 6.40 -0.63 -4.62
CA ASP A 38 7.49 -1.22 -5.37
C ASP A 38 8.29 -2.25 -4.54
N PRO A 39 8.87 -3.29 -5.16
CA PRO A 39 9.70 -4.27 -4.47
C PRO A 39 11.08 -3.66 -4.15
N ASN A 40 11.13 -2.83 -3.10
CA ASN A 40 12.31 -2.12 -2.67
C ASN A 40 12.66 -2.48 -1.21
N PRO A 41 13.92 -2.90 -0.92
CA PRO A 41 14.36 -3.22 0.44
C PRO A 41 14.16 -2.09 1.46
N ALA A 42 14.08 -0.83 1.02
CA ALA A 42 13.76 0.30 1.88
C ALA A 42 12.35 0.20 2.47
N ARG A 43 11.39 -0.41 1.76
CA ARG A 43 10.00 -0.58 2.21
C ARG A 43 9.91 -1.47 3.43
N ILE A 44 10.72 -2.54 3.48
CA ILE A 44 10.79 -3.45 4.62
C ILE A 44 11.21 -2.66 5.87
N LYS A 45 12.25 -1.83 5.74
CA LYS A 45 12.71 -0.99 6.86
C LYS A 45 11.67 0.05 7.28
N GLN A 46 10.93 0.62 6.35
CA GLN A 46 9.86 1.58 6.67
C GLN A 46 8.71 0.92 7.45
N VAL A 47 8.37 -0.33 7.10
CA VAL A 47 7.39 -1.12 7.86
C VAL A 47 7.91 -1.38 9.28
N ASP A 48 9.15 -1.82 9.43
CA ASP A 48 9.76 -2.07 10.75
C ASP A 48 9.75 -0.78 11.60
N GLN A 49 10.17 0.34 11.02
CA GLN A 49 10.17 1.65 11.68
C GLN A 49 8.77 2.13 12.07
N PHE A 50 7.75 1.84 11.25
CA PHE A 50 6.37 2.15 11.59
C PHE A 50 5.89 1.34 12.78
N HIS A 51 6.20 0.04 12.84
CA HIS A 51 5.86 -0.82 13.98
C HIS A 51 6.60 -0.37 15.25
N GLU A 52 7.87 0.01 15.15
CA GLU A 52 8.62 0.61 16.27
C GLU A 52 7.95 1.90 16.76
N TRP A 53 7.61 2.81 15.84
CA TRP A 53 6.92 4.06 16.16
C TRP A 53 5.58 3.82 16.85
N LEU A 54 4.80 2.81 16.44
CA LEU A 54 3.54 2.45 17.11
C LEU A 54 3.78 2.09 18.58
N VAL A 55 4.81 1.29 18.86
CA VAL A 55 5.15 0.89 20.23
C VAL A 55 5.61 2.10 21.06
N GLU A 56 6.51 2.92 20.49
CA GLU A 56 7.05 4.11 21.16
C GLU A 56 5.97 5.14 21.52
N ASN A 57 4.91 5.22 20.72
CA ASN A 57 3.80 6.15 20.93
C ASN A 57 2.61 5.52 21.69
N GLY A 58 2.75 4.30 22.20
CA GLY A 58 1.75 3.63 23.03
C GLY A 58 0.56 3.04 22.26
N HIS A 59 0.69 2.89 20.95
CA HIS A 59 -0.27 2.16 20.09
C HIS A 59 -0.02 0.66 20.19
N THR A 60 -0.18 0.11 21.40
CA THR A 60 0.16 -1.28 21.69
C THR A 60 -1.03 -2.10 22.17
N THR A 61 -0.96 -3.41 21.92
CA THR A 61 -1.76 -4.42 22.58
C THR A 61 -1.40 -4.53 24.07
N MET A 62 -2.17 -5.32 24.83
CA MET A 62 -1.90 -5.54 26.27
C MET A 62 -0.54 -6.21 26.55
N ASP A 63 -0.02 -6.99 25.61
CA ASP A 63 1.27 -7.67 25.66
C ASP A 63 2.43 -6.82 25.10
N GLY A 64 2.19 -5.56 24.73
CA GLY A 64 3.23 -4.59 24.35
C GLY A 64 3.71 -4.68 22.89
N ARG A 65 2.99 -5.38 22.01
CA ARG A 65 3.22 -5.40 20.56
C ARG A 65 2.44 -4.27 19.88
N PRO A 66 2.76 -3.89 18.62
CA PRO A 66 1.91 -2.98 17.84
C PRO A 66 0.46 -3.44 17.81
N ASN A 67 -0.49 -2.51 17.98
CA ASN A 67 -1.92 -2.81 17.93
C ASN A 67 -2.52 -2.91 16.51
N VAL A 68 -1.68 -2.69 15.50
CA VAL A 68 -1.97 -2.80 14.06
C VAL A 68 -0.71 -3.29 13.35
N GLU A 69 -0.88 -4.10 12.31
CA GLU A 69 0.22 -4.63 11.50
C GLU A 69 0.17 -4.07 10.08
N LEU A 70 1.21 -3.33 9.67
CA LEU A 70 1.44 -2.98 8.26
C LEU A 70 2.16 -4.12 7.51
N ARG A 71 1.61 -4.55 6.37
CA ARG A 71 2.21 -5.56 5.47
C ARG A 71 2.39 -5.03 4.06
N LEU A 72 3.44 -5.47 3.38
CA LEU A 72 3.69 -5.10 1.98
C LEU A 72 2.98 -6.05 1.02
N GLU A 73 2.25 -5.48 0.08
CA GLU A 73 1.84 -6.14 -1.16
C GLU A 73 2.74 -5.63 -2.30
N THR A 74 3.90 -6.26 -2.49
CA THR A 74 4.86 -5.82 -3.52
C THR A 74 4.38 -6.23 -4.91
N VAL A 75 3.69 -5.33 -5.60
CA VAL A 75 3.20 -5.58 -6.96
C VAL A 75 3.27 -4.30 -7.77
N ALA A 76 3.57 -4.40 -9.07
CA ALA A 76 3.57 -3.25 -9.96
C ALA A 76 2.16 -2.64 -10.03
N ALA A 77 2.00 -1.46 -9.43
CA ALA A 77 0.73 -0.80 -9.15
C ALA A 77 0.00 -0.23 -10.39
N ASP A 78 0.37 -0.55 -11.63
CA ASP A 78 -0.24 0.12 -12.79
C ASP A 78 -1.58 -0.52 -13.21
N ARG A 79 -1.61 -1.82 -13.53
CA ARG A 79 -2.84 -2.50 -14.01
C ARG A 79 -3.50 -3.38 -12.97
N LYS A 80 -2.72 -3.99 -12.09
CA LYS A 80 -3.26 -4.89 -11.06
C LYS A 80 -4.04 -4.12 -10.00
N GLY A 81 -3.53 -2.96 -9.57
CA GLY A 81 -4.17 -2.10 -8.57
C GLY A 81 -5.59 -1.70 -8.97
N ILE A 82 -5.83 -1.36 -10.25
CA ILE A 82 -7.18 -1.05 -10.74
C ILE A 82 -8.08 -2.27 -10.69
N ILE A 83 -7.61 -3.43 -11.20
CA ILE A 83 -8.42 -4.66 -11.21
C ILE A 83 -8.81 -5.05 -9.79
N GLN A 84 -7.88 -4.93 -8.83
CA GLN A 84 -8.13 -5.17 -7.42
C GLN A 84 -9.08 -4.13 -6.82
N GLY A 85 -8.94 -2.85 -7.19
CA GLY A 85 -9.80 -1.77 -6.72
C GLY A 85 -11.25 -1.97 -7.15
N VAL A 86 -11.49 -2.25 -8.44
CA VAL A 86 -12.86 -2.49 -8.94
C VAL A 86 -13.47 -3.81 -8.44
N SER A 87 -12.65 -4.77 -8.00
CA SER A 87 -13.13 -6.03 -7.40
C SER A 87 -13.25 -5.98 -5.88
N GLY A 88 -12.89 -4.87 -5.24
CA GLY A 88 -12.99 -4.67 -3.79
C GLY A 88 -11.92 -5.41 -2.98
N VAL A 89 -10.76 -5.71 -3.57
CA VAL A 89 -9.65 -6.43 -2.94
C VAL A 89 -8.30 -5.69 -3.13
N ALA A 90 -8.35 -4.38 -3.31
CA ALA A 90 -7.15 -3.54 -3.31
C ALA A 90 -6.56 -3.41 -1.91
N ALA A 91 -5.27 -3.08 -1.86
CA ALA A 91 -4.59 -2.72 -0.63
C ALA A 91 -5.17 -1.42 -0.04
N ASP A 92 -5.07 -1.28 1.28
CA ASP A 92 -5.55 -0.11 2.01
C ASP A 92 -4.74 1.16 1.67
N ILE A 93 -3.44 1.00 1.44
CA ILE A 93 -2.51 2.06 1.06
C ILE A 93 -1.85 1.68 -0.27
N MET A 94 -1.73 2.60 -1.22
CA MET A 94 -1.22 2.32 -2.56
C MET A 94 -0.33 3.43 -3.10
N ASP A 95 0.83 3.06 -3.63
CA ASP A 95 1.64 3.93 -4.48
C ASP A 95 0.98 4.00 -5.88
N CYS A 96 0.35 5.13 -6.20
CA CYS A 96 -0.44 5.24 -7.42
C CYS A 96 -0.40 6.64 -8.04
N ASN A 97 -0.91 6.76 -9.28
CA ASN A 97 -1.20 8.06 -9.88
C ASN A 97 -2.54 8.57 -9.34
N ILE A 98 -2.49 9.52 -8.40
CA ILE A 98 -3.66 10.00 -7.68
C ILE A 98 -4.74 10.56 -8.61
N PRO A 99 -4.46 11.52 -9.54
CA PRO A 99 -5.51 12.05 -10.41
C PRO A 99 -6.23 10.98 -11.22
N TRP A 100 -5.49 9.99 -11.72
CA TRP A 100 -6.07 8.91 -12.50
C TRP A 100 -6.88 7.94 -11.64
N TYR A 101 -6.34 7.46 -10.53
CA TYR A 101 -7.03 6.55 -9.61
C TYR A 101 -8.29 7.19 -9.02
N GLN A 102 -8.26 8.50 -8.76
CA GLN A 102 -9.45 9.21 -8.31
C GLN A 102 -10.50 9.36 -9.42
N SER A 103 -10.10 9.59 -10.67
CA SER A 103 -11.04 9.70 -11.80
C SER A 103 -11.88 8.43 -12.03
N ILE A 104 -11.41 7.28 -11.53
CA ILE A 104 -12.11 5.98 -11.59
C ILE A 104 -12.72 5.57 -10.25
N GLY A 105 -12.69 6.46 -9.24
CA GLY A 105 -13.39 6.30 -7.96
C GLY A 105 -12.79 5.28 -7.00
N ILE A 106 -11.47 5.05 -7.06
CA ILE A 106 -10.79 4.09 -6.16
C ILE A 106 -10.32 4.74 -4.85
N LEU A 107 -9.99 6.04 -4.87
CA LEU A 107 -9.35 6.70 -3.72
C LEU A 107 -10.37 7.29 -2.75
N ALA A 108 -10.04 7.22 -1.46
CA ALA A 108 -10.76 7.94 -0.43
C ALA A 108 -10.32 9.41 -0.42
N ASP A 109 -11.29 10.31 -0.25
CA ASP A 109 -11.01 11.71 0.09
C ASP A 109 -10.46 11.75 1.52
N VAL A 110 -9.26 12.32 1.68
CA VAL A 110 -8.55 12.43 2.97
C VAL A 110 -8.34 13.89 3.37
N THR A 111 -9.07 14.84 2.76
CA THR A 111 -8.85 16.28 2.97
C THR A 111 -8.97 16.68 4.44
N GLU A 112 -10.01 16.20 5.13
CA GLU A 112 -10.28 16.58 6.52
C GLU A 112 -9.27 15.93 7.48
N GLU A 113 -8.90 14.68 7.22
CA GLU A 113 -7.85 13.97 7.94
C GLU A 113 -6.48 14.63 7.72
N ALA A 114 -6.17 15.06 6.50
CA ALA A 114 -4.92 15.72 6.15
C ALA A 114 -4.75 17.04 6.92
N GLU A 115 -5.81 17.84 7.00
CA GLU A 115 -5.81 19.07 7.78
C GLU A 115 -5.70 18.79 9.28
N ARG A 116 -6.46 17.81 9.79
CA ARG A 116 -6.49 17.47 11.22
C ARG A 116 -5.15 16.89 11.72
N ASP A 117 -4.56 16.00 10.94
CA ASP A 117 -3.41 15.20 11.35
C ASP A 117 -2.07 15.75 10.80
N GLY A 118 -2.12 16.88 10.08
CA GLY A 118 -0.93 17.65 9.69
C GLY A 118 -0.16 17.08 8.49
N PHE A 119 -0.87 16.51 7.53
CA PHE A 119 -0.31 16.03 6.26
C PHE A 119 -0.98 16.68 5.04
N GLY A 120 -1.44 17.93 5.20
CA GLY A 120 -1.95 18.74 4.10
C GLY A 120 -0.92 19.03 3.01
N THR A 121 -1.36 19.48 1.84
CA THR A 121 -0.47 19.86 0.73
C THR A 121 0.50 21.00 1.08
N ASP A 122 0.14 21.81 2.08
CA ASP A 122 0.97 22.86 2.68
C ASP A 122 2.17 22.32 3.48
N SER A 123 2.13 21.03 3.83
CA SER A 123 3.20 20.32 4.54
C SER A 123 4.25 19.72 3.60
N THR A 124 4.18 20.05 2.30
CA THR A 124 5.13 19.58 1.27
C THR A 124 5.41 20.67 0.23
N TYR A 125 5.94 20.31 -0.94
CA TYR A 125 6.26 21.26 -2.00
C TYR A 125 5.00 21.71 -2.77
N ASP A 126 4.79 23.02 -2.91
CA ASP A 126 3.66 23.63 -3.65
C ASP A 126 3.44 23.00 -5.03
N ALA A 127 4.53 22.66 -5.73
CA ALA A 127 4.47 22.07 -7.06
C ALA A 127 3.79 20.69 -7.12
N LEU A 128 3.56 20.03 -5.98
CA LEU A 128 2.89 18.74 -5.90
C LEU A 128 1.38 18.84 -5.73
N GLU A 129 0.82 20.02 -5.41
CA GLU A 129 -0.62 20.17 -5.22
C GLU A 129 -1.44 19.53 -6.37
N PRO A 130 -1.11 19.75 -7.67
CA PRO A 130 -1.87 19.13 -8.77
C PRO A 130 -1.71 17.61 -8.89
N LEU A 131 -0.71 17.05 -8.21
CA LEU A 131 -0.44 15.60 -8.18
C LEU A 131 -1.10 14.92 -6.97
N LEU A 132 -1.48 15.68 -5.94
CA LEU A 132 -2.04 15.16 -4.69
C LEU A 132 -3.54 15.45 -4.56
N THR A 133 -4.06 16.36 -5.38
CA THR A 133 -5.44 16.83 -5.32
C THR A 133 -6.20 16.66 -6.63
N VAL A 134 -7.52 16.50 -6.52
CA VAL A 134 -8.48 16.54 -7.64
C VAL A 134 -9.66 17.40 -7.21
N ASP A 135 -10.03 18.38 -8.03
CA ASP A 135 -11.14 19.32 -7.74
C ASP A 135 -11.05 19.98 -6.36
N GLY A 136 -9.83 20.31 -5.92
CA GLY A 136 -9.54 20.95 -4.63
C GLY A 136 -9.61 20.03 -3.41
N ARG A 137 -9.69 18.71 -3.61
CA ARG A 137 -9.73 17.71 -2.54
C ARG A 137 -8.49 16.83 -2.59
N GLN A 138 -7.94 16.46 -1.42
CA GLN A 138 -6.73 15.67 -1.29
C GLN A 138 -7.04 14.17 -1.22
N TYR A 139 -6.27 13.37 -1.97
CA TYR A 139 -6.47 11.91 -2.09
C TYR A 139 -5.21 11.10 -1.80
N GLY A 140 -4.14 11.76 -1.35
CA GLY A 140 -2.90 11.09 -0.98
C GLY A 140 -1.82 12.07 -0.52
N PHE A 141 -0.63 11.53 -0.28
CA PHE A 141 0.54 12.28 0.18
C PHE A 141 1.81 11.65 -0.43
N PRO A 142 2.85 12.44 -0.77
CA PRO A 142 4.02 11.90 -1.46
C PRO A 142 4.87 11.07 -0.51
N CYS A 143 5.15 9.83 -0.89
CA CYS A 143 6.14 8.98 -0.21
C CYS A 143 7.58 9.44 -0.51
N ASN A 144 7.81 9.91 -1.73
CA ASN A 144 9.05 10.52 -2.19
C ASN A 144 8.77 11.47 -3.35
N VAL A 145 9.68 12.42 -3.55
CA VAL A 145 9.67 13.30 -4.72
C VAL A 145 11.02 13.27 -5.39
N TYR A 146 11.02 13.47 -6.70
CA TYR A 146 12.24 13.58 -7.47
C TYR A 146 12.08 14.65 -8.55
N VAL A 147 13.22 15.16 -9.01
CA VAL A 147 13.32 16.01 -10.19
C VAL A 147 14.19 15.31 -11.21
N MET A 148 13.89 15.52 -12.49
CA MET A 148 14.73 14.98 -13.56
C MET A 148 16.05 15.78 -13.60
N GLY A 149 17.14 15.13 -13.23
CA GLY A 149 18.50 15.66 -13.34
C GLY A 149 19.25 15.03 -14.51
N LEU A 150 20.03 15.82 -15.25
CA LEU A 150 20.98 15.29 -16.21
C LEU A 150 22.31 15.04 -15.50
N TRP A 151 22.66 13.77 -15.33
CA TRP A 151 23.96 13.38 -14.78
C TRP A 151 24.93 13.03 -15.90
N VAL A 152 26.01 13.80 -16.03
CA VAL A 152 27.02 13.59 -17.09
C VAL A 152 28.36 13.19 -16.50
N ASN A 153 29.04 12.27 -17.18
CA ASN A 153 30.45 11.97 -16.92
C ASN A 153 31.32 13.01 -17.65
N VAL A 154 31.89 13.94 -16.90
CA VAL A 154 32.72 15.03 -17.43
C VAL A 154 33.98 14.51 -18.13
N ASP A 155 34.58 13.41 -17.64
CA ASP A 155 35.80 12.84 -18.21
C ASP A 155 35.60 12.34 -19.65
N THR A 156 34.37 11.94 -20.01
CA THR A 156 34.04 11.54 -21.38
C THR A 156 34.15 12.71 -22.34
N PHE A 157 33.82 13.93 -21.91
CA PHE A 157 33.89 15.13 -22.74
C PHE A 157 35.31 15.67 -22.90
N THR A 158 36.21 15.39 -21.96
CA THR A 158 37.62 15.83 -22.04
C THR A 158 38.46 14.97 -23.00
N LYS A 159 37.95 13.80 -23.43
CA LYS A 159 38.63 12.86 -24.35
C LYS A 159 38.29 13.08 -25.82
N LEU A 160 37.37 13.99 -26.13
CA LEU A 160 36.98 14.41 -27.49
C LEU A 160 37.73 15.69 -27.87
#